data_AF-A0A914GB67-F1
#
_entry.id   AF-A0A914GB67-F1
#
_cell.length_a   1.000
_cell.length_b   1.000
_cell.length_c   1.000
_cell.angle_alpha   90.00
_cell.angle_beta   90.00
_cell.angle_gamma   90.00
#
_symmetry.space_group_name_H-M   'P 1'
#
loop_
_entity.id
_entity.type
_entity.pdbx_description
1 polymer ?
#
loop_
_entity_poly.entity_id
_entity_poly.type
_entity_poly.pdbx_seq_one_letter_code
_entity_poly.pdbx_strand_id
1 'polypeptide(L)' 'MVLDIDLFRVAKPSGNPDIVRKSQKDRFADVTLVDTVINLDEEWVKERFHLDTWNRMRNV' A
#
# COMPACT_ATOMS: atom_id res chain seq x y z
N MET A 1 1.04 -16.58 -7.72
CA MET A 1 1.83 -15.33 -7.81
C MET A 1 1.02 -14.22 -7.18
N VAL A 2 1.60 -13.50 -6.24
CA VAL A 2 1.00 -12.32 -5.57
C VAL A 2 1.41 -11.08 -6.36
N LEU A 3 0.56 -10.05 -6.41
CA LEU A 3 0.89 -8.77 -7.04
C LEU A 3 1.88 -7.98 -6.18
N ASP A 4 2.74 -7.21 -6.83
CA ASP A 4 3.69 -6.33 -6.14
C ASP A 4 2.93 -5.20 -5.41
N ILE A 5 3.32 -4.94 -4.16
CA ILE A 5 2.75 -3.85 -3.35
C ILE A 5 3.04 -2.49 -3.96
N ASP A 6 4.15 -2.34 -4.69
CA ASP A 6 4.49 -1.07 -5.33
C ASP A 6 3.47 -0.68 -6.43
N LEU A 7 2.73 -1.64 -6.99
CA LEU A 7 1.63 -1.37 -7.92
C LEU A 7 0.47 -0.62 -7.27
N PHE A 8 0.29 -0.76 -5.95
CA PHE A 8 -0.75 -0.09 -5.17
C PHE A 8 -0.33 1.31 -4.69
N ARG A 9 0.95 1.67 -4.79
CA ARG A 9 1.50 2.92 -4.24
C ARG A 9 1.68 3.98 -5.33
N VAL A 10 0.78 4.96 -5.41
CA VAL A 10 0.83 6.05 -6.41
C VAL A 10 2.13 6.87 -6.34
N ALA A 11 2.78 6.93 -5.16
CA ALA A 11 4.05 7.61 -4.97
C ALA A 11 5.25 6.91 -5.65
N LYS A 12 5.10 5.66 -6.11
CA LYS A 12 6.14 4.89 -6.78
C LYS A 12 6.03 5.00 -8.31
N PRO A 13 7.14 4.94 -9.06
CA PRO A 13 7.11 5.01 -10.53
C PRO A 13 6.26 3.93 -11.21
N SER A 14 6.13 2.76 -10.57
CA SER A 14 5.32 1.62 -11.01
C SER A 14 3.89 1.61 -10.43
N GLY A 15 3.52 2.65 -9.68
CA GLY A 15 2.26 2.72 -8.96
C GLY A 15 1.07 3.07 -9.84
N ASN A 16 0.20 2.09 -10.08
CA ASN A 16 -1.07 2.32 -10.76
C ASN A 16 -2.18 1.42 -10.19
N PRO A 17 -2.86 1.86 -9.12
CA PRO A 17 -3.92 1.10 -8.48
C PRO A 17 -5.14 0.87 -9.38
N ASP A 18 -5.38 1.74 -10.37
CA ASP A 18 -6.54 1.61 -11.26
C ASP A 18 -6.46 0.38 -12.15
N ILE A 19 -5.24 -0.06 -12.51
CA ILE A 19 -5.02 -1.32 -13.22
C ILE A 19 -5.47 -2.50 -12.34
N VAL A 20 -5.19 -2.45 -11.04
CA VAL A 20 -5.61 -3.48 -10.07
C VAL A 20 -7.12 -3.45 -9.88
N ARG A 21 -7.73 -2.25 -9.74
CA ARG A 21 -9.19 -2.10 -9.65
C ARG A 21 -9.89 -2.66 -10.88
N LYS A 22 -9.36 -2.37 -12.07
CA LYS A 22 -9.88 -2.92 -13.33
C LYS A 22 -9.75 -4.45 -13.37
N SER A 23 -8.60 -4.99 -13.00
CA SER A 23 -8.39 -6.45 -12.91
C SER A 23 -9.38 -7.12 -11.96
N GLN A 24 -9.67 -6.52 -10.80
CA GLN A 24 -10.68 -7.06 -9.87
C GLN A 24 -12.09 -7.00 -10.46
N LYS A 25 -12.45 -5.88 -11.08
CA LYS A 25 -13.74 -5.72 -11.76
C LYS A 25 -13.93 -6.73 -12.89
N ASP A 26 -12.90 -6.92 -13.72
CA ASP A 26 -12.90 -7.89 -14.84
C ASP A 26 -13.01 -9.34 -14.34
N ARG A 27 -12.61 -9.59 -13.08
CA ARG A 27 -12.75 -10.88 -12.38
C ARG A 27 -14.05 -11.02 -11.60
N PHE A 28 -14.96 -10.04 -11.69
CA PHE A 28 -16.19 -9.99 -10.90
C PHE A 28 -15.94 -10.07 -9.38
N ALA A 29 -14.78 -9.58 -8.95
CA ALA A 29 -14.36 -9.55 -7.56
C ALA A 29 -14.59 -8.16 -6.96
N ASP A 30 -14.52 -8.09 -5.63
CA ASP A 30 -14.70 -6.85 -4.90
C ASP A 30 -13.53 -5.89 -5.11
N VAL A 31 -13.85 -4.72 -5.67
CA VAL A 31 -12.89 -3.65 -5.96
C VAL A 31 -12.48 -2.91 -4.69
N THR A 32 -13.33 -2.91 -3.66
CA THR A 32 -13.08 -2.20 -2.38
C THR A 32 -11.89 -2.79 -1.61
N LEU A 33 -11.52 -4.04 -1.91
CA LEU A 33 -10.31 -4.67 -1.38
C LEU A 33 -9.04 -3.91 -1.79
N VAL A 34 -9.02 -3.32 -2.99
CA VAL A 34 -7.87 -2.52 -3.46
C VAL A 34 -7.72 -1.28 -2.60
N ASP A 35 -8.83 -0.58 -2.33
CA ASP A 35 -8.82 0.62 -1.49
C ASP A 35 -8.45 0.29 -0.03
N THR A 36 -8.94 -0.85 0.48
CA THR A 36 -8.57 -1.34 1.82
C THR A 36 -7.07 -1.60 1.94
N VAL A 37 -6.46 -2.23 0.93
CA VAL A 37 -5.01 -2.48 0.91
C VAL A 37 -4.21 -1.18 0.88
N ILE A 38 -4.63 -0.19 0.09
CA ILE A 38 -3.98 1.12 0.03
C ILE A 38 -4.01 1.80 1.40
N ASN A 39 -5.19 1.84 2.03
CA ASN A 39 -5.35 2.48 3.35
C ASN A 39 -4.46 1.83 4.42
N LEU A 40 -4.40 0.49 4.44
CA LEU A 40 -3.56 -0.25 5.39
C LEU A 40 -2.06 -0.03 5.12
N ASP A 41 -1.65 0.06 3.85
CA ASP A 41 -0.27 0.34 3.49
C ASP A 41 0.15 1.77 3.91
N GLU A 42 -0.72 2.76 3.74
CA GLU A 42 -0.48 4.13 4.19
C GLU A 42 -0.32 4.22 5.71
N GLU A 43 -1.18 3.54 6.47
CA GLU A 43 -1.06 3.44 7.93
C GLU A 43 0.25 2.74 8.32
N TRP A 44 0.62 1.66 7.64
CA TRP A 44 1.87 0.95 7.90
C TRP A 44 3.11 1.81 7.65
N VAL A 45 3.15 2.57 6.55
CA VAL A 45 4.27 3.47 6.25
C VAL A 45 4.42 4.53 7.33
N LYS A 46 3.31 5.09 7.80
CA LYS A 46 3.30 6.09 8.89
C LYS A 46 3.80 5.50 10.20
N GLU A 47 3.29 4.35 10.61
CA GLU A 47 3.71 3.70 11.86
C GLU A 47 5.18 3.25 11.81
N ARG A 48 5.67 2.80 10.64
CA ARG A 48 7.08 2.48 10.45
C ARG A 48 7.96 3.71 10.62
N PHE A 49 7.57 4.85 10.06
CA PHE A 49 8.30 6.11 10.25
C PHE A 49 8.34 6.55 11.72
N HIS A 50 7.22 6.42 12.44
CA HIS A 50 7.18 6.68 13.87
C HIS A 50 8.15 5.75 14.61
N LEU A 51 8.06 4.44 14.39
CA LEU A 51 8.96 3.47 15.02
C LEU A 51 10.45 3.81 14.81
N ASP A 52 10.85 4.17 13.58
CA ASP A 52 12.23 4.53 13.28
C ASP A 52 12.67 5.82 14.00
N THR A 53 11.76 6.78 14.13
CA THR A 53 11.99 8.01 14.90
C THR A 53 12.21 7.70 16.37
N TRP A 54 11.39 6.83 16.97
CA TRP A 54 11.50 6.45 18.37
C TRP A 54 12.78 5.65 18.64
N ASN A 55 13.15 4.75 17.74
CA ASN A 55 14.42 4.03 17.81
C ASN A 55 15.63 4.98 17.77
N ARG A 56 15.57 6.02 16.93
CA ARG A 56 16.61 7.06 16.88
C ARG A 56 16.68 7.82 18.21
N MET A 57 15.54 8.26 18.74
CA MET A 57 15.47 8.99 20.02
C MET A 57 16.00 8.16 21.19
N ARG A 58 15.68 6.86 21.23
CA ARG A 58 16.13 5.95 22.30
C ARG A 58 17.65 5.71 22.27
N ASN A 59 18.25 5.72 21.08
CA ASN A 59 19.67 5.42 20.90
C ASN A 59 20.57 6.68 21.00
N VAL A 60 20.01 7.83 21.37
CA VAL A 60 20.72 9.08 21.76
C VAL A 60 20.85 9.10 23.27
#